data_AF-A0A927C356-F1
#
_entry.id   AF-A0A927C356-F1
#
_cell.length_a   1.000
_cell.length_b   1.000
_cell.length_c   1.000
_cell.angle_alpha   90.00
_cell.angle_beta   90.00
_cell.angle_gamma   90.00
#
_symmetry.space_group_name_H-M   'P 1'
#
loop_
_entity.id
_entity.type
_entity.pdbx_description
1 polymer ?
#
loop_
_entity_poly.entity_id
_entity_poly.type
_entity_poly.pdbx_seq_one_letter_code
_entity_poly.pdbx_strand_id
1 'polypeptide(L)'
;MSKQKDQAMKAIAYLLSDEVQTKLSRIGVMPVLQKEAVIQVYGQDSLFKDKNLKAAFYNNFAPIPFKSRYDSTLLTPYAKTVPKVVMDGDYNTIFRAAEEETNKKIEAAKAK
;
A
#
# COMPACT_ATOMS: atom_id res chain seq x y z
N MET A 1 -5.66 12.23 21.39
CA MET A 1 -5.41 10.78 21.59
C MET A 1 -6.75 10.09 21.82
N SER A 2 -6.98 8.90 21.22
CA SER A 2 -8.26 8.18 21.37
C SER A 2 -8.57 7.92 22.86
N LYS A 3 -9.84 8.00 23.24
CA LYS A 3 -10.32 7.66 24.60
C LYS A 3 -10.31 6.15 24.86
N GLN A 4 -10.20 5.32 23.82
CA GLN A 4 -10.29 3.86 23.89
C GLN A 4 -9.06 3.18 23.27
N LYS A 5 -7.86 3.62 23.65
CA LYS A 5 -6.62 3.11 23.04
C LYS A 5 -6.42 1.61 23.25
N ASP A 6 -6.67 1.13 24.46
CA ASP A 6 -6.40 -0.26 24.82
C ASP A 6 -7.36 -1.20 24.09
N GLN A 7 -8.63 -0.81 23.99
CA GLN A 7 -9.63 -1.54 23.22
C GLN A 7 -9.29 -1.52 21.72
N ALA A 8 -8.85 -0.37 21.19
CA ALA A 8 -8.40 -0.28 19.80
C ALA A 8 -7.18 -1.18 19.54
N MET A 9 -6.22 -1.24 20.47
CA MET A 9 -5.06 -2.11 20.34
C MET A 9 -5.43 -3.60 20.39
N LYS A 10 -6.39 -3.99 21.24
CA LYS A 10 -6.92 -5.36 21.26
C LYS A 10 -7.58 -5.74 19.93
N ALA A 11 -8.34 -4.82 19.33
CA ALA A 11 -8.93 -5.06 18.01
C ALA A 11 -7.86 -5.23 16.93
N ILE A 12 -6.81 -4.39 16.93
CA ILE A 12 -5.67 -4.53 16.01
C ILE A 12 -4.98 -5.89 16.21
N ALA A 13 -4.72 -6.29 17.46
CA ALA A 13 -4.12 -7.58 17.76
C ALA A 13 -4.96 -8.76 17.24
N TYR A 14 -6.29 -8.68 17.36
CA TYR A 14 -7.19 -9.67 16.80
C TYR A 14 -7.13 -9.70 15.26
N LEU A 15 -7.10 -8.55 14.60
CA LEU A 15 -6.95 -8.49 13.13
C LEU A 15 -5.63 -9.08 12.64
N LEU A 16 -4.58 -9.03 13.46
CA LEU A 16 -3.26 -9.62 13.20
C LEU A 16 -3.14 -11.08 13.66
N SER A 17 -4.21 -11.66 14.21
CA SER A 17 -4.20 -13.06 14.64
C SER A 17 -4.10 -14.02 13.44
N ASP A 18 -3.58 -15.21 13.70
CA ASP A 18 -3.49 -16.28 12.69
C ASP A 18 -4.86 -16.60 12.09
N GLU A 19 -5.92 -16.60 12.89
CA GLU A 19 -7.28 -16.88 12.46
C GLU A 19 -7.75 -15.89 11.38
N VAL A 20 -7.68 -14.59 11.69
CA VAL A 20 -8.14 -13.53 10.79
C VAL A 20 -7.26 -13.48 9.54
N GLN A 21 -5.95 -13.60 9.70
CA GLN A 21 -5.01 -13.55 8.59
C GLN A 21 -5.15 -14.78 7.68
N THR A 22 -5.45 -15.96 8.22
CA THR A 22 -5.78 -17.17 7.44
C THR A 22 -7.05 -16.95 6.64
N LYS A 23 -8.12 -16.41 7.27
CA LYS A 23 -9.39 -16.12 6.59
C LYS A 23 -9.19 -15.14 5.43
N LEU A 24 -8.42 -14.08 5.64
CA LEU A 24 -8.09 -13.08 4.62
C LEU A 24 -7.24 -13.69 3.50
N SER A 25 -6.23 -14.50 3.85
CA SER A 25 -5.39 -15.19 2.88
C SER A 25 -6.22 -16.11 1.97
N ARG A 26 -7.16 -16.88 2.52
CA ARG A 26 -8.04 -17.77 1.75
C ARG A 26 -8.81 -17.07 0.65
N ILE A 27 -9.30 -15.85 0.88
CA ILE A 27 -10.02 -15.06 -0.13
C ILE A 27 -9.09 -14.27 -1.07
N GLY A 28 -7.76 -14.44 -0.95
CA GLY A 28 -6.77 -13.80 -1.81
C GLY A 28 -6.27 -12.44 -1.32
N VAL A 29 -6.56 -12.05 -0.08
CA VAL A 29 -5.96 -10.86 0.54
C VAL A 29 -4.59 -11.23 1.08
N MET A 30 -3.55 -10.50 0.64
CA MET A 30 -2.18 -10.79 1.04
C MET A 30 -2.04 -10.64 2.56
N PRO A 31 -1.66 -11.71 3.29
CA PRO A 31 -1.52 -11.64 4.73
C PRO A 31 -0.28 -10.82 5.11
N VAL A 32 -0.37 -10.11 6.24
CA VAL A 32 0.80 -9.44 6.83
C VAL A 32 1.65 -10.40 7.66
N LEU A 33 1.07 -11.52 8.10
CA LEU A 33 1.82 -12.59 8.74
C LEU A 33 2.62 -13.37 7.69
N GLN A 34 3.93 -13.48 7.92
CA GLN A 34 4.84 -14.27 7.08
C GLN A 34 4.86 -15.76 7.44
N LYS A 35 3.83 -16.24 8.14
CA LYS A 35 3.71 -17.66 8.51
C LYS A 35 3.38 -18.48 7.27
N GLU A 36 4.16 -19.52 7.03
CA GLU A 36 3.98 -20.39 5.86
C GLU A 36 2.57 -20.98 5.81
N ALA A 37 2.01 -21.44 6.94
CA ALA A 37 0.66 -21.97 7.02
C ALA A 37 -0.43 -20.99 6.50
N VAL A 38 -0.24 -19.69 6.71
CA VAL A 38 -1.16 -18.63 6.25
C VAL A 38 -0.96 -18.37 4.75
N ILE A 39 0.27 -18.37 4.26
CA ILE A 39 0.59 -18.16 2.84
C ILE A 39 0.15 -19.36 1.99
N GLN A 40 0.27 -20.58 2.51
CA GLN A 40 -0.11 -21.81 1.81
C GLN A 40 -1.62 -21.91 1.51
N VAL A 41 -2.45 -21.15 2.22
CA VAL A 41 -3.89 -21.06 1.94
C VAL A 41 -4.28 -19.89 1.04
N TYR A 42 -3.31 -19.15 0.52
CA TYR A 42 -3.58 -17.94 -0.24
C TYR A 42 -4.42 -18.20 -1.50
N GLY A 43 -5.58 -17.56 -1.55
CA GLY A 43 -6.50 -17.61 -2.68
C GLY A 43 -7.24 -18.94 -2.87
N GLN A 44 -7.25 -19.84 -1.87
CA GLN A 44 -7.95 -21.12 -1.94
C GLN A 44 -9.48 -20.97 -2.16
N ASP A 45 -10.07 -19.93 -1.60
CA ASP A 45 -11.51 -19.61 -1.73
C ASP A 45 -11.76 -18.49 -2.76
N SER A 46 -10.75 -18.15 -3.57
CA SER A 46 -10.85 -17.14 -4.64
C SER A 46 -11.63 -17.67 -5.84
N LEU A 47 -12.22 -16.76 -6.61
CA LEU A 47 -12.75 -17.04 -7.95
C LEU A 47 -11.66 -17.59 -8.90
N PHE A 48 -10.38 -17.36 -8.60
CA PHE A 48 -9.23 -17.80 -9.38
C PHE A 48 -8.45 -18.94 -8.72
N LYS A 49 -9.10 -19.78 -7.90
CA LYS A 49 -8.47 -20.90 -7.18
C LYS A 49 -7.67 -21.87 -8.06
N ASP A 50 -8.00 -21.96 -9.35
CA ASP A 50 -7.29 -22.82 -10.32
C ASP A 50 -5.98 -22.19 -10.84
N LYS A 51 -5.65 -20.97 -10.42
CA LYS A 51 -4.39 -20.29 -10.75
C LYS A 51 -3.35 -20.47 -9.64
N ASN A 52 -2.07 -20.38 -10.00
CA ASN A 52 -0.98 -20.39 -9.04
C ASN A 52 -0.84 -19.04 -8.31
N LEU A 53 -1.80 -18.71 -7.44
CA LEU A 53 -1.81 -17.44 -6.68
C LEU A 53 -0.63 -17.35 -5.68
N LYS A 54 -0.10 -18.49 -5.25
CA LYS A 54 1.07 -18.57 -4.35
C LYS A 54 2.35 -18.02 -4.98
N ALA A 55 2.42 -17.96 -6.33
CA ALA A 55 3.55 -17.35 -7.04
C ALA A 55 3.79 -15.88 -6.64
N ALA A 56 2.78 -15.19 -6.10
CA ALA A 56 2.91 -13.83 -5.57
C ALA A 56 3.94 -13.70 -4.45
N PHE A 57 4.27 -14.81 -3.75
CA PHE A 57 5.24 -14.84 -2.64
C PHE A 57 6.58 -15.48 -3.02
N TYR A 58 6.77 -15.86 -4.29
CA TYR A 58 8.01 -16.50 -4.73
C TYR A 58 9.23 -15.56 -4.61
N ASN A 59 9.04 -14.28 -4.91
CA ASN A 59 10.06 -13.26 -4.80
C ASN A 59 9.90 -12.46 -3.51
N ASN A 60 11.01 -11.92 -3.01
CA ASN A 60 10.98 -10.95 -1.93
C ASN A 60 10.29 -9.66 -2.38
N PHE A 61 9.41 -9.13 -1.54
CA PHE A 61 8.80 -7.83 -1.77
C PHE A 61 9.86 -6.73 -1.76
N ALA A 62 9.69 -5.75 -2.64
CA ALA A 62 10.55 -4.57 -2.66
C ALA A 62 10.47 -3.82 -1.32
N PRO A 63 11.58 -3.25 -0.83
CA PRO A 63 11.55 -2.42 0.37
C PRO A 63 10.64 -1.21 0.16
N ILE A 64 9.90 -0.85 1.20
CA ILE A 64 9.05 0.33 1.17
C ILE A 64 9.96 1.58 1.12
N PRO A 65 9.76 2.50 0.16
CA PRO A 65 10.54 3.73 0.10
C PRO A 65 10.27 4.61 1.32
N PHE A 66 11.21 5.49 1.66
CA PHE A 66 11.03 6.45 2.75
C PHE A 66 9.76 7.27 2.54
N LYS A 67 8.90 7.29 3.56
CA LYS A 67 7.71 8.15 3.60
C LYS A 67 7.92 9.32 4.53
N SER A 68 7.83 10.52 4.00
CA SER A 68 7.90 11.75 4.78
C SER A 68 6.56 12.08 5.46
N ARG A 69 6.58 13.00 6.44
CA ARG A 69 5.34 13.56 7.03
C ARG A 69 4.47 14.32 6.01
N TYR A 70 5.05 14.65 4.85
CA TYR A 70 4.38 15.38 3.79
C TYR A 70 3.92 14.46 2.66
N ASP A 71 4.05 13.14 2.79
CA ASP A 71 3.72 12.23 1.70
C ASP A 71 2.28 12.33 1.20
N SER A 72 1.36 12.74 2.06
CA SER A 72 -0.03 12.99 1.65
C SER A 72 -0.15 14.15 0.66
N THR A 73 0.78 15.11 0.65
CA THR A 73 0.80 16.22 -0.31
C THR A 73 1.23 15.79 -1.71
N LEU A 74 1.93 14.66 -1.84
CA LEU A 74 2.35 14.04 -3.11
C LEU A 74 1.20 13.39 -3.88
N LEU A 75 0.18 12.90 -3.18
CA LEU A 75 -0.91 12.10 -3.79
C LEU A 75 -1.64 12.86 -4.90
N THR A 76 -1.93 14.14 -4.69
CA THR A 76 -2.68 14.94 -5.66
C THR A 76 -1.87 15.33 -6.91
N PRO A 77 -0.64 15.89 -6.80
CA PRO A 77 0.22 16.10 -7.96
C PRO A 77 0.45 14.81 -8.74
N TYR A 78 0.80 13.71 -8.04
CA TYR A 78 1.10 12.45 -8.68
C TYR A 78 -0.07 11.89 -9.50
N ALA A 79 -1.29 11.91 -8.93
CA ALA A 79 -2.50 11.46 -9.64
C ALA A 79 -2.79 12.25 -10.93
N LYS A 80 -2.42 13.54 -10.98
CA LYS A 80 -2.56 14.37 -12.19
C LYS A 80 -1.48 14.12 -13.23
N THR A 81 -0.30 13.69 -12.80
CA THR A 81 0.86 13.43 -13.65
C THR A 81 0.70 12.16 -14.46
N VAL A 82 0.18 11.09 -13.86
CA VAL A 82 0.01 9.77 -14.50
C VAL A 82 -0.70 9.82 -15.87
N PRO A 83 -1.89 10.44 -16.02
CA PRO A 83 -2.55 10.49 -17.32
C PRO A 83 -1.76 11.31 -18.35
N LYS A 84 -1.05 12.37 -17.94
CA LYS A 84 -0.25 13.20 -18.85
C LYS A 84 0.95 12.44 -19.40
N VAL A 85 1.65 11.70 -18.54
CA VAL A 85 2.76 10.81 -18.94
C VAL A 85 2.29 9.88 -20.05
N VAL A 86 1.16 9.20 -19.85
CA VAL A 86 0.63 8.23 -20.82
C VAL A 86 0.21 8.88 -22.16
N MET A 87 -0.29 10.12 -22.13
CA MET A 87 -0.86 10.78 -23.32
C MET A 87 0.16 11.64 -24.10
N ASP A 88 1.05 12.35 -23.40
CA ASP A 88 1.89 13.41 -24.00
C ASP A 88 3.34 12.98 -24.27
N GLY A 89 3.83 11.90 -23.65
CA GLY A 89 5.11 11.25 -23.96
C GLY A 89 6.40 11.97 -23.50
N ASP A 90 6.38 13.28 -23.24
CA ASP A 90 7.53 13.99 -22.65
C ASP A 90 7.56 13.84 -21.12
N TYR A 91 8.02 12.68 -20.70
CA TYR A 91 8.12 12.31 -19.29
C TYR A 91 8.97 13.30 -18.48
N ASN A 92 10.06 13.82 -19.05
CA ASN A 92 10.99 14.68 -18.33
C ASN A 92 10.35 16.02 -17.96
N THR A 93 9.65 16.63 -18.91
CA THR A 93 8.95 17.91 -18.65
C THR A 93 7.78 17.71 -17.68
N ILE A 94 7.04 16.62 -17.85
CA ILE A 94 5.87 16.31 -17.02
C ILE A 94 6.28 16.03 -15.57
N PHE A 95 7.33 15.24 -15.34
CA PHE A 95 7.82 14.97 -13.99
C PHE A 95 8.46 16.20 -13.35
N ARG A 96 9.17 17.05 -14.11
CA ARG A 96 9.72 18.31 -13.59
C ARG A 96 8.60 19.24 -13.09
N ALA A 97 7.53 19.42 -13.88
CA ALA A 97 6.40 20.24 -13.47
C ALA A 97 5.69 19.68 -12.21
N ALA A 98 5.58 18.35 -12.11
CA ALA A 98 5.00 17.68 -10.94
C ALA A 98 5.86 17.85 -9.68
N GLU A 99 7.17 17.79 -9.82
CA GLU A 99 8.13 18.05 -8.74
C GLU A 99 8.00 19.50 -8.25
N GLU A 100 7.95 20.48 -9.15
CA GLU A 100 7.78 21.89 -8.80
C GLU A 100 6.46 22.15 -8.05
N GLU A 101 5.34 21.58 -8.51
CA GLU A 101 4.04 21.69 -7.81
C GLU A 101 4.11 21.08 -6.41
N THR A 102 4.74 19.91 -6.30
CA THR A 102 4.88 19.18 -5.03
C THR A 102 5.73 19.98 -4.04
N ASN A 103 6.89 20.48 -4.48
CA ASN A 103 7.79 21.25 -3.62
C ASN A 103 7.09 22.50 -3.07
N LYS A 104 6.31 23.21 -3.88
CA LYS A 104 5.48 24.33 -3.41
C LYS A 104 4.49 23.92 -2.32
N LYS A 105 3.84 22.75 -2.46
CA LYS A 105 2.91 22.24 -1.43
C LYS A 105 3.63 21.81 -0.15
N ILE A 106 4.81 21.22 -0.26
CA ILE A 106 5.64 20.85 0.90
C ILE A 106 6.05 22.10 1.67
N GLU A 107 6.52 23.15 0.99
CA GLU A 107 6.88 24.43 1.64
C GLU A 107 5.66 25.08 2.32
N ALA A 108 4.49 25.08 1.67
CA ALA A 108 3.26 25.56 2.29
C ALA A 108 2.84 24.74 3.53
N ALA A 109 3.09 23.42 3.52
CA ALA A 109 2.82 22.54 4.65
C ALA A 109 3.86 22.62 5.77
N LYS A 110 5.10 23.03 5.47
CA LYS A 110 6.15 23.34 6.45
C LYS A 110 5.87 24.66 7.19
N ALA A 111 5.27 25.62 6.51
CA ALA A 111 4.93 26.93 7.06
C ALA A 111 3.68 26.94 7.98
N LYS A 112 2.99 25.80 8.10
CA LYS A 112 1.88 25.56 9.04
C LYS A 112 2.36 24.77 10.25
#